data_AF-A0A9E6Z546-F1
#
_entry.id   AF-A0A9E6Z546-F1
#
_cell.length_a   1.000
_cell.length_b   1.000
_cell.length_c   1.000
_cell.angle_alpha   90.00
_cell.angle_beta   90.00
_cell.angle_gamma   90.00
#
_symmetry.space_group_name_H-M   'P 1'
#
loop_
_entity.id
_entity.type
_entity.pdbx_description
1 polymer ?
#
loop_
_entity_poly.entity_id
_entity_poly.type
_entity_poly.pdbx_seq_one_letter_code
_entity_poly.pdbx_strand_id
1 'polypeptide(L)' 'MPAGRLALDGNKLLSLSHSTFKERMKIGQEGVAFVSVCLKEDNQLHGTPSLIFHGVSVDGDLKNECIAEIQY' A
#
# COMPACT_ATOMS: atom_id res chain seq x y z
N MET A 1 -11.83 37.73 9.63
CA MET A 1 -11.85 37.13 8.28
C MET A 1 -11.48 35.66 8.40
N PRO A 2 -12.20 34.71 7.78
CA PRO A 2 -11.76 33.32 7.75
C PRO A 2 -10.45 33.20 6.96
N ALA A 3 -9.49 32.48 7.52
CA ALA A 3 -8.17 32.23 6.93
C ALA A 3 -7.84 30.74 7.03
N GLY A 4 -7.12 30.22 6.04
CA GLY A 4 -6.76 28.80 5.96
C GLY A 4 -5.63 28.55 4.97
N ARG A 5 -5.18 27.30 4.89
CA ARG A 5 -4.13 26.87 3.97
C ARG A 5 -4.67 25.78 3.04
N LEU A 6 -4.38 25.93 1.76
CA LEU A 6 -4.67 24.95 0.72
C LEU A 6 -3.34 24.55 0.06
N ALA A 7 -3.27 23.32 -0.42
CA ALA A 7 -2.18 22.82 -1.22
C ALA A 7 -2.60 22.75 -2.69
N LEU A 8 -1.64 22.98 -3.59
CA LEU A 8 -1.79 22.77 -5.02
C LEU A 8 -1.08 21.47 -5.40
N ASP A 9 -1.82 20.50 -5.92
CA ASP A 9 -1.32 19.19 -6.40
C ASP A 9 -1.67 19.06 -7.88
N GLY A 10 -0.71 19.34 -8.76
CA GLY A 10 -0.93 19.46 -10.21
C GLY A 10 -1.95 20.54 -10.55
N ASN A 11 -3.09 20.13 -11.10
CA ASN A 11 -4.20 21.02 -11.44
C ASN A 11 -5.33 21.04 -10.39
N LYS A 12 -5.13 20.46 -9.20
CA LYS A 12 -6.13 20.40 -8.13
C LYS A 12 -5.70 21.19 -6.89
N LEU A 13 -6.66 21.87 -6.26
CA LEU A 13 -6.50 22.45 -4.93
C LEU A 13 -7.05 21.47 -3.88
N LEU A 14 -6.24 21.16 -2.88
CA LEU A 14 -6.56 20.23 -1.81
C LEU A 14 -6.48 20.94 -0.45
N SER A 15 -7.38 20.58 0.46
CA SER A 15 -7.20 20.94 1.88
C SER A 15 -5.97 20.22 2.45
N LEU A 16 -5.23 20.87 3.34
CA LEU A 16 -4.15 20.19 4.07
C LEU A 16 -4.64 19.04 4.97
N SER A 17 -5.94 19.02 5.30
CA SER A 17 -6.58 17.90 6.00
C SER A 17 -7.02 16.76 5.08
N HIS A 18 -6.76 16.86 3.77
CA HIS A 18 -7.15 15.83 2.82
C HIS A 18 -6.41 14.52 3.13
N SER A 19 -7.12 13.39 3.17
CA SER A 19 -6.58 12.08 3.58
C SER A 19 -5.36 11.65 2.78
N THR A 20 -5.31 12.02 1.50
CA THR A 20 -4.18 11.77 0.59
C THR A 20 -2.85 12.26 1.15
N PHE A 21 -2.80 13.37 1.90
CA PHE A 21 -1.54 13.82 2.51
C PHE A 21 -1.05 12.83 3.57
N LYS A 22 -1.97 12.34 4.42
CA LYS A 22 -1.64 11.34 5.45
C LYS A 22 -1.20 10.01 4.83
N GLU A 23 -1.87 9.57 3.78
CA GLU A 23 -1.50 8.35 3.05
C GLU A 23 -0.15 8.47 2.36
N ARG A 24 0.13 9.59 1.67
CA ARG A 24 1.44 9.86 1.05
C ARG A 24 2.56 9.88 2.08
N MET A 25 2.34 10.52 3.23
CA MET A 25 3.31 10.54 4.33
C MET A 25 3.60 9.12 4.84
N LYS A 26 2.55 8.32 5.06
CA LYS A 26 2.70 6.92 5.50
C LYS A 26 3.49 6.09 4.49
N ILE A 27 3.11 6.13 3.21
CA ILE A 27 3.81 5.41 2.13
C ILE A 27 5.27 5.87 2.02
N GLY A 28 5.55 7.17 2.15
CA GLY A 28 6.91 7.70 2.09
C GLY A 28 7.79 7.27 3.27
N GLN A 29 7.21 7.01 4.44
CA GLN A 29 7.95 6.61 5.65
C GLN A 29 8.09 5.08 5.78
N GLU A 30 7.04 4.34 5.45
CA GLU A 30 6.95 2.90 5.71
C GLU A 30 7.09 2.05 4.43
N GLY A 31 6.94 2.66 3.25
CA GLY A 31 6.77 1.93 2.00
C GLY A 31 5.35 1.37 1.82
N VAL A 32 5.19 0.46 0.87
CA VAL A 32 3.93 -0.24 0.58
C VAL A 32 4.19 -1.68 0.17
N ALA A 33 3.36 -2.59 0.69
CA ALA A 33 3.29 -3.98 0.27
C ALA A 33 1.96 -4.23 -0.49
N PHE A 34 2.05 -4.86 -1.65
CA PHE A 34 0.91 -5.30 -2.44
C PHE A 34 0.78 -6.81 -2.28
N VAL A 35 -0.38 -7.25 -1.82
CA VAL A 35 -0.72 -8.68 -1.71
C VAL A 35 -1.83 -8.96 -2.71
N SER A 36 -1.60 -9.87 -3.63
CA SER A 36 -2.58 -10.31 -4.62
C SER A 36 -2.98 -11.76 -4.35
N VAL A 37 -4.27 -11.98 -4.15
CA VAL A 37 -4.88 -13.30 -3.98
C VAL A 37 -5.91 -13.49 -5.08
N CYS A 38 -5.94 -14.68 -5.67
CA CYS A 38 -6.97 -15.07 -6.60
C CYS A 38 -7.88 -16.07 -5.91
N LEU A 39 -9.20 -15.87 -5.99
CA LEU A 39 -10.20 -16.79 -5.47
C LEU A 39 -10.96 -17.42 -6.63
N LYS A 40 -11.30 -18.68 -6.50
CA LYS A 40 -12.26 -19.38 -7.38
C LYS A 40 -13.69 -18.95 -7.04
N GLU A 41 -14.64 -19.35 -7.90
CA GLU A 41 -16.08 -19.09 -7.70
C GLU A 41 -16.64 -19.68 -6.39
N ASP A 42 -16.02 -20.73 -5.86
CA ASP A 42 -16.37 -21.37 -4.59
C ASP A 42 -15.65 -20.74 -3.37
N ASN A 43 -15.05 -19.56 -3.53
CA ASN A 43 -14.23 -18.86 -2.54
C ASN A 43 -12.97 -19.61 -2.09
N GLN A 44 -12.56 -20.69 -2.76
CA GLN A 44 -11.27 -21.32 -2.48
C GLN A 44 -10.12 -20.51 -3.10
N LEU A 45 -8.97 -20.52 -2.43
CA LEU A 45 -7.76 -19.90 -2.94
C LEU A 45 -7.31 -20.58 -4.25
N HIS A 46 -7.04 -19.77 -5.26
CA HIS A 46 -6.51 -20.17 -6.54
C HIS A 46 -5.04 -19.78 -6.65
N GLY A 47 -4.15 -20.78 -6.63
CA GLY A 47 -2.71 -20.56 -6.76
C GLY A 47 -2.07 -19.94 -5.51
N THR A 48 -0.82 -19.53 -5.67
CA THR A 48 -0.02 -18.93 -4.59
C THR A 48 -0.20 -17.41 -4.56
N PRO A 49 -0.46 -16.79 -3.39
CA PRO A 49 -0.52 -15.34 -3.27
C PRO A 49 0.78 -14.68 -3.73
N SER A 50 0.66 -13.56 -4.45
CA SER A 50 1.81 -12.77 -4.89
C SER A 50 2.03 -11.59 -3.96
N LEU A 51 3.28 -11.37 -3.54
CA LEU A 51 3.68 -10.23 -2.74
C LEU A 51 4.69 -9.36 -3.48
N ILE A 52 4.44 -8.06 -3.49
CA ILE A 52 5.33 -7.07 -4.11
C ILE A 52 5.54 -5.92 -3.13
N PHE A 53 6.79 -5.59 -2.84
CA PHE A 53 7.15 -4.54 -1.89
C PHE A 53 7.78 -3.34 -2.62
N HIS A 54 7.40 -2.12 -2.24
CA HIS A 54 8.00 -0.89 -2.72
C HIS A 54 8.38 0.01 -1.54
N GLY A 55 9.67 0.35 -1.41
CA GLY A 55 10.15 1.23 -0.34
C GLY A 55 10.07 0.63 1.08
N VAL A 56 9.55 -0.59 1.23
CA VAL A 56 9.55 -1.31 2.51
C VAL A 56 10.97 -1.82 2.76
N SER A 57 11.54 -1.46 3.91
CA SER A 57 12.78 -2.07 4.37
C SER A 57 12.47 -3.49 4.89
N VAL A 58 12.51 -4.46 3.99
CA VAL A 58 12.44 -5.87 4.35
C VAL A 58 13.85 -6.37 4.69
N ASP A 59 14.03 -6.85 5.93
CA ASP A 59 15.21 -7.62 6.32
C ASP A 59 15.27 -8.90 5.49
N GLY A 60 16.50 -9.39 5.25
CA GLY A 60 16.89 -10.24 4.12
C GLY A 60 16.08 -11.52 3.86
N ASP A 61 15.33 -12.02 4.83
CA ASP A 61 14.52 -13.24 4.70
C ASP A 61 13.21 -12.98 3.90
N LEU A 62 12.56 -11.83 4.08
CA LEU A 62 11.28 -11.52 3.39
C LEU A 62 11.45 -11.06 1.94
N LYS A 63 12.67 -10.75 1.49
CA LYS A 63 12.96 -10.37 0.09
C LYS A 63 12.99 -11.56 -0.86
N ASN A 64 13.24 -12.77 -0.34
CA ASN A 64 13.42 -13.98 -1.13
C ASN A 64 12.32 -15.04 -0.91
N GLU A 65 11.46 -14.86 0.08
CA GLU A 65 10.32 -15.75 0.28
C GLU A 65 9.20 -15.43 -0.71
N CYS A 66 9.25 -16.14 -1.85
CA CYS A 66 8.04 -16.54 -2.52
C CYS A 66 7.21 -17.29 -1.47
N ILE A 67 6.15 -16.67 -0.96
CA ILE A 67 5.34 -17.20 0.14
C ILE A 67 4.60 -18.45 -0.35
N ALA A 68 5.30 -19.58 -0.33
CA ALA A 68 4.78 -20.87 -0.71
C ALA A 68 3.86 -21.45 0.38
N GLU A 69 3.94 -20.95 1.61
CA GLU A 69 3.24 -21.55 2.75
C GLU A 69 2.74 -20.48 3.73
N ILE A 70 1.57 -19.90 3.44
CA ILE A 70 0.66 -19.53 4.54
C ILE A 70 -0.22 -20.76 4.74
N GLN A 71 0.19 -21.63 5.66
CA GLN A 71 -0.64 -22.77 6.10
C GLN A 71 -1.79 -22.24 6.97
N TYR A 72 -2.98 -22.78 6.69
CA TYR A 72 -4.29 -22.43 7.29
C TYR A 72 -4.38 -22.73 8.78
#